data_AF-A0AAE0WLH2-F1
#
_entry.id   AF-A0AAE0WLH2-F1
#
_cell.length_a   1.000
_cell.length_b   1.000
_cell.length_c   1.000
_cell.angle_alpha   90.00
_cell.angle_beta   90.00
_cell.angle_gamma   90.00
#
_symmetry.space_group_name_H-M   'P 1'
#
loop_
_entity.id
_entity.type
_entity.pdbx_description
1 polymer ?
#
loop_
_entity_poly.entity_id
_entity_poly.type
_entity_poly.pdbx_seq_one_letter_code
_entity_poly.pdbx_strand_id
1 'polypeptide(L)'
;MVTLAVLSRAIAQSATRYYGHCFRLLHQSSRPYSSFRANESRTVRIPCHSNGNIDLNIYDPPSTSQREDVLPRVLLHLPAGPLLRREAVDDNTALLQIAAELSCQVVKINYRLSSEHTYPGPIHDILAAYDWVEQNLLAKRSISRLGRSDVLGRVAVQGELIGGGLAAMLAMTECQKGQPGIIAAVLHNPVVDWVDLDKDLSPRRARKKADSSGTRGDLTAELISLRNHAFQKPEHYFDPFASPMLFLRSSGVEVPSPIHQVAPLSDMAQLAMHTREVSEDIILAVTEQASQSPGEVLFAKPHRRAAKRYPGPALGLKLPPFYITAKSGSPLYTQIQEFVQRLRQSHARQLRGADFGRKVLTDGEVDGLSEVDRQEYEDIDAEARGMVGFMATHNAFPARATDPSALAWLRSTLQ
;
A
#
# COMPACT_ATOMS: atom_id res chain seq x y z
N MET A 1 -8.30 8.60 -12.64
CA MET A 1 -7.42 8.00 -13.67
C MET A 1 -6.65 6.77 -13.18
N VAL A 2 -6.29 6.64 -11.89
CA VAL A 2 -5.63 5.43 -11.35
C VAL A 2 -6.58 4.22 -11.18
N THR A 3 -7.85 4.45 -10.85
CA THR A 3 -8.90 3.41 -10.84
C THR A 3 -9.15 2.78 -12.22
N LEU A 4 -8.96 3.55 -13.30
CA LEU A 4 -8.99 3.05 -14.67
C LEU A 4 -7.75 2.22 -15.02
N ALA A 5 -6.60 2.42 -14.36
CA ALA A 5 -5.39 1.65 -14.63
C ALA A 5 -5.49 0.20 -14.10
N VAL A 6 -6.12 -0.02 -12.94
CA VAL A 6 -6.35 -1.37 -12.40
C VAL A 6 -7.44 -2.12 -13.17
N LEU A 7 -8.54 -1.44 -13.54
CA LEU A 7 -9.57 -2.02 -14.42
C LEU A 7 -9.05 -2.25 -15.85
N SER A 8 -8.23 -1.34 -16.36
CA SER A 8 -7.55 -1.49 -17.66
C SER A 8 -6.55 -2.64 -17.65
N ARG A 9 -5.84 -2.93 -16.54
CA ARG A 9 -4.95 -4.09 -16.44
C ARG A 9 -5.74 -5.40 -16.48
N ALA A 10 -6.88 -5.49 -15.80
CA ALA A 10 -7.75 -6.67 -15.82
C ALA A 10 -8.36 -6.94 -17.21
N ILE A 11 -8.66 -5.90 -18.00
CA ILE A 11 -9.24 -6.03 -19.35
C ILE A 11 -8.14 -6.21 -20.42
N ALA A 12 -7.01 -5.50 -20.33
CA ALA A 12 -5.94 -5.56 -21.33
C ALA A 12 -5.24 -6.93 -21.40
N GLN A 13 -5.12 -7.65 -20.27
CA GLN A 13 -4.52 -8.99 -20.25
C GLN A 13 -5.40 -10.06 -20.93
N SER A 14 -6.70 -9.82 -21.09
CA SER A 14 -7.59 -10.70 -21.88
C SER A 14 -7.42 -10.51 -23.39
N ALA A 15 -6.98 -9.32 -23.83
CA ALA A 15 -6.88 -8.96 -25.25
C ALA A 15 -5.55 -9.37 -25.91
N THR A 16 -4.47 -9.56 -25.13
CA THR A 16 -3.13 -9.90 -25.67
C THR A 16 -2.96 -11.35 -26.13
N ARG A 17 -4.03 -12.15 -26.20
CA ARG A 17 -4.02 -13.50 -26.79
C ARG A 17 -4.13 -13.53 -28.32
N TYR A 18 -4.37 -12.39 -28.97
CA TYR A 18 -4.45 -12.29 -30.42
C TYR A 18 -3.66 -11.06 -30.88
N TYR A 19 -2.36 -11.19 -31.12
CA TYR A 19 -1.61 -10.58 -32.24
C TYR A 19 -0.13 -10.86 -32.02
N GLY A 20 0.44 -11.63 -32.94
CA GLY A 20 1.79 -12.14 -32.87
C GLY A 20 2.86 -11.14 -33.32
N HIS A 21 4.08 -11.52 -32.94
CA HIS A 21 5.32 -11.47 -33.71
C HIS A 21 5.92 -10.12 -34.14
N CYS A 22 7.24 -10.07 -33.90
CA CYS A 22 8.27 -9.24 -34.56
C CYS A 22 8.50 -7.83 -34.01
N PHE A 23 9.44 -7.72 -33.05
CA PHE A 23 10.68 -6.98 -33.31
C PHE A 23 11.79 -7.45 -32.36
N ARG A 24 12.82 -8.06 -32.94
CA ARG A 24 14.03 -8.54 -32.28
C ARG A 24 15.17 -7.77 -32.93
N LEU A 25 15.78 -6.82 -32.23
CA LEU A 25 17.10 -6.32 -32.59
C LEU A 25 18.00 -6.35 -31.37
N LEU A 26 19.14 -6.97 -31.61
CA LEU A 26 20.18 -7.36 -30.68
C LEU A 26 21.02 -6.13 -30.30
N HIS A 27 21.30 -5.99 -29.01
CA HIS A 27 22.62 -5.57 -28.55
C HIS A 27 23.02 -6.51 -27.40
N GLN A 28 23.50 -7.69 -27.78
CA GLN A 28 24.29 -8.54 -26.91
C GLN A 28 25.68 -7.90 -26.80
N SER A 29 25.90 -7.06 -25.78
CA SER A 29 27.25 -6.79 -25.31
C SER A 29 27.67 -7.98 -24.45
N SER A 30 28.63 -8.76 -24.94
CA SER A 30 29.38 -9.77 -24.21
C SER A 30 29.77 -9.26 -22.81
N ARG A 31 29.22 -9.88 -21.76
CA ARG A 31 29.61 -9.59 -20.38
C ARG A 31 30.96 -10.26 -20.11
N PRO A 32 32.03 -9.52 -19.79
CA PRO A 32 33.25 -10.14 -19.27
C PRO A 32 32.94 -10.71 -17.87
N TYR A 33 33.48 -11.90 -17.59
CA TYR A 33 33.52 -12.54 -16.28
C TYR A 33 34.11 -11.55 -15.26
N SER A 34 33.26 -10.89 -14.49
CA SER A 34 33.66 -10.15 -13.29
C SER A 34 33.47 -11.08 -12.10
N SER A 35 34.56 -11.31 -11.36
CA SER A 35 34.54 -12.00 -10.08
C SER A 35 33.53 -11.30 -9.15
N PHE A 36 32.41 -11.96 -8.88
CA PHE A 36 31.41 -11.51 -7.91
C PHE A 36 32.07 -11.21 -6.57
N ARG A 37 32.16 -9.93 -6.19
CA ARG A 37 32.37 -9.56 -4.79
C ARG A 37 31.04 -9.75 -4.09
N ALA A 38 30.94 -10.77 -3.25
CA ALA A 38 29.73 -11.15 -2.52
C ALA A 38 29.17 -10.07 -1.55
N ASN A 39 29.78 -8.88 -1.50
CA ASN A 39 29.44 -7.80 -0.57
C ASN A 39 28.97 -6.49 -1.24
N GLU A 40 28.82 -6.43 -2.57
CA GLU A 40 28.40 -5.19 -3.25
C GLU A 40 27.00 -5.33 -3.86
N SER A 41 26.14 -4.33 -3.63
CA SER A 41 24.82 -4.25 -4.25
C SER A 41 24.93 -3.87 -5.73
N ARG A 42 24.21 -4.53 -6.62
CA ARG A 42 24.11 -4.11 -8.03
C ARG A 42 22.98 -3.10 -8.20
N THR A 43 23.25 -1.97 -8.85
CA THR A 43 22.24 -0.94 -9.14
C THR A 43 21.71 -1.12 -10.55
N VAL A 44 20.40 -1.14 -10.72
CA VAL A 44 19.74 -1.18 -12.03
C VAL A 44 18.83 0.03 -12.15
N ARG A 45 19.02 0.80 -13.21
CA ARG A 45 18.19 1.96 -13.52
C ARG A 45 17.07 1.57 -14.46
N ILE A 46 15.83 1.83 -14.08
CA ILE A 46 14.65 1.45 -14.84
C ILE A 46 13.81 2.67 -15.23
N PRO A 47 13.16 2.68 -16.40
CA PRO A 47 12.27 3.75 -16.80
C PRO A 47 10.90 3.64 -16.10
N CYS A 48 10.41 4.75 -15.57
CA CYS A 48 9.07 4.90 -14.99
C CYS A 48 8.16 5.66 -15.96
N HIS A 49 7.85 5.03 -17.10
CA HIS A 49 7.08 5.62 -18.20
C HIS A 49 7.63 7.00 -18.62
N SER A 50 6.77 8.01 -18.77
CA SER A 50 7.14 9.39 -19.15
C SER A 50 7.78 10.18 -18.01
N ASN A 51 7.80 9.66 -16.79
CA ASN A 51 8.19 10.42 -15.61
C ASN A 51 9.66 10.26 -15.26
N GLY A 52 10.53 9.78 -16.16
CA GLY A 52 11.96 9.62 -15.90
C GLY A 52 12.34 8.22 -15.41
N ASN A 53 13.42 8.10 -14.63
CA ASN A 53 14.00 6.81 -14.24
C ASN A 53 14.16 6.71 -12.72
N ILE A 54 14.05 5.50 -12.19
CA ILE A 54 14.36 5.17 -10.79
C ILE A 54 15.47 4.13 -10.72
N ASP A 55 16.19 4.12 -9.60
CA ASP A 55 17.25 3.17 -9.34
C ASP A 55 16.77 2.06 -8.40
N LEU A 56 17.11 0.82 -8.73
CA LEU A 56 16.88 -0.36 -7.90
C LEU A 56 18.22 -0.89 -7.41
N ASN A 57 18.41 -0.97 -6.09
CA ASN A 57 19.59 -1.63 -5.52
C ASN A 57 19.24 -3.08 -5.21
N ILE A 58 19.96 -4.01 -5.84
CA ILE A 58 19.73 -5.44 -5.72
C ILE A 58 20.87 -6.05 -4.91
N TYR A 59 20.51 -6.75 -3.84
CA TYR A 59 21.41 -7.44 -2.93
C TYR A 59 21.19 -8.93 -3.11
N ASP A 60 22.23 -9.61 -3.59
CA ASP A 60 22.21 -11.05 -3.81
C ASP A 60 22.63 -11.79 -2.53
N PRO A 61 21.99 -12.92 -2.20
CA PRO A 61 22.39 -13.71 -1.04
C PRO A 61 23.81 -14.29 -1.25
N PRO A 62 24.62 -14.42 -0.18
CA PRO A 62 25.94 -15.02 -0.27
C PRO A 62 25.81 -16.50 -0.68
N SER A 63 26.41 -16.83 -1.82
CA SER A 63 26.64 -18.21 -2.31
C SER A 63 25.41 -19.12 -2.26
N THR A 64 24.42 -18.88 -3.12
CA THR A 64 23.49 -19.96 -3.49
C THR A 64 24.05 -20.66 -4.72
N SER A 65 24.56 -21.88 -4.56
CA SER A 65 24.70 -22.81 -5.69
C SER A 65 23.36 -22.80 -6.40
N GLN A 66 23.29 -22.32 -7.63
CA GLN A 66 22.05 -22.26 -8.40
C GLN A 66 21.56 -23.69 -8.61
N ARG A 67 20.83 -24.26 -7.64
CA ARG A 67 19.99 -25.42 -7.86
C ARG A 67 18.91 -24.93 -8.81
N GLU A 68 18.95 -25.42 -10.04
CA GLU A 68 17.97 -25.08 -11.09
C GLU A 68 16.53 -25.37 -10.66
N ASP A 69 16.34 -26.17 -9.61
CA ASP A 69 15.03 -26.59 -9.06
C ASP A 69 14.44 -25.66 -7.97
N VAL A 70 15.13 -24.60 -7.53
CA VAL A 70 14.62 -23.71 -6.46
C VAL A 70 13.99 -22.46 -7.05
N LEU A 71 12.72 -22.22 -6.70
CA LEU A 71 11.96 -21.05 -7.13
C LEU A 71 12.65 -19.74 -6.72
N PRO A 72 12.65 -18.71 -7.59
CA PRO A 72 13.21 -17.41 -7.24
C PRO A 72 12.41 -16.79 -6.10
N ARG A 73 13.14 -16.25 -5.11
CA ARG A 73 12.59 -15.57 -3.93
C ARG A 73 13.11 -14.15 -3.91
N VAL A 74 12.20 -13.18 -3.92
CA VAL A 74 12.53 -11.76 -3.92
C VAL A 74 11.83 -11.06 -2.77
N LEU A 75 12.59 -10.23 -2.05
CA LEU A 75 12.09 -9.33 -1.02
C LEU A 75 12.23 -7.89 -1.50
N LEU A 76 11.10 -7.22 -1.72
CA LEU A 76 11.08 -5.79 -2.03
C LEU A 76 11.21 -5.00 -0.73
N HIS A 77 12.17 -4.08 -0.67
CA HIS A 77 12.36 -3.18 0.46
C HIS A 77 12.02 -1.74 0.06
N LEU A 78 11.03 -1.17 0.73
CA LEU A 78 10.59 0.21 0.56
C LEU A 78 11.08 1.08 1.73
N PRO A 79 12.03 1.99 1.51
CA PRO A 79 12.59 2.81 2.58
C PRO A 79 11.56 3.76 3.21
N ALA A 80 11.89 4.29 4.38
CA ALA A 80 11.02 5.17 5.19
C ALA A 80 10.41 6.37 4.44
N GLY A 81 11.13 6.90 3.45
CA GLY A 81 10.76 8.04 2.64
C GLY A 81 11.91 9.04 2.51
N PRO A 82 12.20 9.55 1.30
CA PRO A 82 13.35 10.42 1.03
C PRO A 82 13.26 11.84 1.63
N LEU A 83 12.09 12.25 2.13
CA LEU A 83 11.87 13.59 2.70
C LEU A 83 11.93 13.66 4.23
N LEU A 84 12.02 12.52 4.91
CA LEU A 84 12.10 12.48 6.37
C LEU A 84 13.54 12.80 6.79
N ARG A 85 13.71 13.74 7.74
CA ARG A 85 15.03 14.01 8.32
C ARG A 85 15.44 12.83 9.18
N ARG A 86 16.39 12.03 8.70
CA ARG A 86 16.97 10.92 9.45
C ARG A 86 18.49 10.98 9.40
N GLU A 87 19.12 10.56 10.49
CA GLU A 87 20.55 10.25 10.49
C GLU A 87 20.82 9.20 9.41
N ALA A 88 21.83 9.45 8.57
CA ALA A 88 22.21 8.57 7.47
C ALA A 88 22.72 7.24 8.02
N VAL A 89 21.81 6.32 8.33
CA VAL A 89 22.15 4.94 8.65
C VAL A 89 22.42 4.23 7.32
N ASP A 90 23.56 3.54 7.24
CA ASP A 90 23.90 2.73 6.08
C ASP A 90 22.94 1.53 5.96
N ASP A 91 21.85 1.70 5.21
CA ASP A 91 20.90 0.63 4.93
C ASP A 91 21.56 -0.57 4.22
N ASN A 92 22.69 -0.39 3.53
CA ASN A 92 23.28 -1.44 2.70
C ASN A 92 23.72 -2.65 3.52
N THR A 93 24.38 -2.40 4.66
CA THR A 93 24.83 -3.48 5.53
C THR A 93 23.65 -4.28 6.10
N ALA A 94 22.58 -3.59 6.50
CA ALA A 94 21.35 -4.23 6.99
C ALA A 94 20.67 -5.07 5.89
N LEU A 95 20.58 -4.55 4.67
CA LEU A 95 19.94 -5.25 3.54
C LEU A 95 20.76 -6.47 3.07
N LEU A 96 22.08 -6.40 3.11
CA LEU A 96 22.96 -7.56 2.88
C LEU A 96 22.75 -8.65 3.94
N GLN A 97 22.64 -8.26 5.22
CA GLN A 97 22.34 -9.20 6.30
C GLN A 97 20.98 -9.88 6.09
N ILE A 98 19.96 -9.13 5.69
CA ILE A 98 18.63 -9.67 5.39
C ILE A 98 18.68 -10.64 4.21
N ALA A 99 19.40 -10.28 3.13
CA ALA A 99 19.58 -11.16 1.97
C ALA A 99 20.25 -12.48 2.36
N ALA A 100 21.28 -12.42 3.22
CA ALA A 100 21.95 -13.59 3.77
C ALA A 100 21.04 -14.42 4.67
N GLU A 101 20.35 -13.78 5.60
CA GLU A 101 19.53 -14.45 6.60
C GLU A 101 18.35 -15.19 5.95
N LEU A 102 17.69 -14.57 4.98
CA LEU A 102 16.53 -15.13 4.29
C LEU A 102 16.90 -16.00 3.10
N SER A 103 18.17 -15.98 2.69
CA SER A 103 18.65 -16.63 1.46
C SER A 103 17.80 -16.25 0.24
N CYS A 104 17.42 -14.97 0.15
CA CYS A 104 16.61 -14.41 -0.93
C CYS A 104 17.24 -13.14 -1.49
N GLN A 105 16.91 -12.82 -2.74
CA GLN A 105 17.35 -11.57 -3.34
C GLN A 105 16.56 -10.40 -2.74
N VAL A 106 17.23 -9.37 -2.25
CA VAL A 106 16.58 -8.18 -1.71
C VAL A 106 16.69 -7.06 -2.73
N VAL A 107 15.58 -6.37 -3.01
CA VAL A 107 15.53 -5.26 -3.96
C VAL A 107 15.04 -4.01 -3.23
N LYS A 108 15.94 -3.06 -2.97
CA LYS A 108 15.57 -1.73 -2.47
C LYS A 108 15.09 -0.86 -3.63
N ILE A 109 13.85 -0.39 -3.54
CA ILE A 109 13.25 0.49 -4.55
C ILE A 109 13.45 1.93 -4.10
N ASN A 110 14.29 2.68 -4.83
CA ASN A 110 14.51 4.10 -4.56
C ASN A 110 13.41 4.95 -5.23
N TYR A 111 12.18 4.78 -4.74
CA TYR A 111 11.03 5.55 -5.23
C TYR A 111 11.24 7.04 -4.95
N ARG A 112 10.77 7.89 -5.86
CA ARG A 112 10.96 9.33 -5.77
C ARG A 112 9.81 9.96 -5.03
N LEU A 113 10.14 10.74 -4.02
CA LEU A 113 9.21 11.63 -3.35
C LEU A 113 9.97 12.92 -3.04
N SER A 114 9.59 14.01 -3.68
CA SER A 114 10.18 15.33 -3.45
C SER A 114 9.17 16.43 -3.76
N SER A 115 9.54 17.69 -3.55
CA SER A 115 8.72 18.82 -4.03
C SER A 115 8.50 18.78 -5.55
N GLU A 116 9.43 18.21 -6.31
CA GLU A 116 9.31 18.02 -7.76
C GLU A 116 8.54 16.74 -8.12
N HIS A 117 8.63 15.71 -7.27
CA HIS A 117 8.02 14.40 -7.50
C HIS A 117 6.97 14.11 -6.40
N THR A 118 5.76 14.64 -6.60
CA THR A 118 4.63 14.51 -5.68
C THR A 118 3.78 13.27 -5.98
N TYR A 119 2.83 12.92 -5.10
CA TYR A 119 1.82 11.90 -5.41
C TYR A 119 1.02 12.27 -6.67
N PRO A 120 0.69 11.28 -7.55
CA PRO A 120 0.88 9.83 -7.42
C PRO A 120 2.24 9.28 -7.93
N GLY A 121 3.25 10.12 -8.17
CA GLY A 121 4.58 9.71 -8.68
C GLY A 121 5.21 8.49 -7.98
N PRO A 122 5.37 8.50 -6.64
CA PRO A 122 5.92 7.35 -5.91
C PRO A 122 5.18 6.03 -6.15
N ILE A 123 3.85 6.08 -6.33
CA ILE A 123 3.03 4.89 -6.60
C ILE A 123 3.40 4.31 -7.97
N HIS A 124 3.54 5.16 -8.98
CA HIS A 124 3.96 4.74 -10.32
C HIS A 124 5.39 4.17 -10.33
N ASP A 125 6.29 4.76 -9.55
CA ASP A 125 7.66 4.28 -9.41
C ASP A 125 7.69 2.86 -8.85
N ILE A 126 6.92 2.58 -7.79
CA ILE A 126 6.88 1.25 -7.17
C ILE A 126 6.21 0.22 -8.07
N LEU A 127 5.12 0.57 -8.76
CA LEU A 127 4.48 -0.34 -9.71
C LEU A 127 5.41 -0.68 -10.88
N ALA A 128 6.13 0.30 -11.42
CA ALA A 128 7.13 0.05 -12.47
C ALA A 128 8.28 -0.83 -11.96
N ALA A 129 8.73 -0.62 -10.73
CA ALA A 129 9.74 -1.47 -10.10
C ALA A 129 9.25 -2.91 -9.90
N TYR A 130 8.00 -3.07 -9.44
CA TYR A 130 7.37 -4.37 -9.26
C TYR A 130 7.27 -5.13 -10.58
N ASP A 131 6.76 -4.49 -11.63
CA ASP A 131 6.67 -5.07 -12.98
C ASP A 131 8.07 -5.50 -13.49
N TRP A 132 9.09 -4.67 -13.24
CA TRP A 132 10.46 -5.00 -13.62
C TRP A 132 10.98 -6.22 -12.85
N VAL A 133 10.75 -6.30 -11.53
CA VAL A 133 11.12 -7.46 -10.71
C VAL A 133 10.45 -8.73 -11.20
N GLU A 134 9.15 -8.67 -11.49
CA GLU A 134 8.39 -9.81 -12.02
C GLU A 134 9.01 -10.32 -13.33
N GLN A 135 9.29 -9.41 -14.26
CA GLN A 135 9.82 -9.73 -15.58
C GLN A 135 11.28 -10.17 -15.60
N ASN A 136 12.11 -9.70 -14.66
CA ASN A 136 13.57 -9.90 -14.72
C ASN A 136 14.10 -10.85 -13.64
N LEU A 137 13.43 -10.94 -12.48
CA LEU A 137 13.90 -11.72 -11.33
C LEU A 137 13.04 -12.95 -11.06
N LEU A 138 11.74 -12.91 -11.39
CA LEU A 138 10.83 -14.05 -11.21
C LEU A 138 10.65 -14.89 -12.48
N ALA A 139 10.74 -14.28 -13.65
CA ALA A 139 10.57 -14.95 -14.93
C ALA A 139 11.78 -15.86 -15.25
N LYS A 140 11.79 -17.08 -14.72
CA LYS A 140 12.61 -18.17 -15.24
C LYS A 140 11.73 -19.14 -16.02
N ARG A 141 11.76 -18.97 -17.34
CA ARG A 141 11.37 -19.98 -18.33
C ARG A 141 12.02 -21.32 -17.97
N SER A 142 11.26 -22.21 -17.34
CA SER A 142 11.45 -23.63 -17.58
C SER A 142 10.41 -24.02 -18.60
N ILE A 143 10.85 -24.66 -19.68
CA ILE A 143 10.00 -25.21 -20.73
C ILE A 143 8.80 -25.89 -20.07
N SER A 144 7.60 -25.33 -20.31
CA SER A 144 6.34 -25.87 -19.82
C SER A 144 6.22 -27.32 -20.32
N ARG A 145 6.65 -28.27 -19.51
CA ARG A 145 6.31 -29.67 -19.71
C ARG A 145 4.83 -29.77 -19.41
N LEU A 146 4.06 -30.10 -20.44
CA LEU A 146 2.61 -30.30 -20.39
C LEU A 146 2.25 -31.11 -19.12
N GLY A 147 1.70 -30.45 -18.10
CA GLY A 147 1.23 -31.09 -16.86
C GLY A 147 1.87 -30.67 -15.53
N ARG A 148 2.88 -29.78 -15.48
CA ARG A 148 3.30 -29.13 -14.21
C ARG A 148 2.82 -27.68 -14.17
N SER A 149 2.07 -27.31 -13.14
CA SER A 149 1.75 -25.92 -12.81
C SER A 149 3.03 -25.10 -12.80
N ASP A 150 3.10 -24.03 -13.61
CA ASP A 150 4.13 -22.99 -13.51
C ASP A 150 4.05 -22.40 -12.10
N VAL A 151 4.87 -22.88 -11.17
CA VAL A 151 4.99 -22.23 -9.87
C VAL A 151 5.84 -20.99 -10.10
N LEU A 152 5.18 -19.85 -10.11
CA LEU A 152 5.78 -18.54 -10.31
C LEU A 152 6.56 -18.15 -9.05
N GLY A 153 7.62 -17.34 -9.21
CA GLY A 153 8.50 -16.92 -8.11
C GLY A 153 7.74 -16.29 -6.93
N ARG A 154 8.32 -16.37 -5.73
CA ARG A 154 7.73 -15.80 -4.51
C ARG A 154 8.24 -14.38 -4.28
N VAL A 155 7.32 -13.43 -4.11
CA VAL A 155 7.63 -12.03 -3.76
C VAL A 155 7.09 -11.70 -2.38
N ALA A 156 7.92 -11.21 -1.50
CA ALA A 156 7.50 -10.54 -0.27
C ALA A 156 7.83 -9.04 -0.37
N VAL A 157 7.10 -8.22 0.38
CA VAL A 157 7.36 -6.78 0.50
C VAL A 157 7.60 -6.43 1.95
N GLN A 158 8.55 -5.53 2.19
CA GLN A 158 8.74 -4.88 3.46
C GLN A 158 8.85 -3.37 3.29
N GLY A 159 8.42 -2.60 4.28
CA GLY A 159 8.57 -1.15 4.24
C GLY A 159 8.39 -0.47 5.57
N GLU A 160 8.94 0.75 5.66
CA GLU A 160 8.91 1.58 6.88
C GLU A 160 8.17 2.89 6.61
N LEU A 161 7.40 3.42 7.58
CA LEU A 161 6.74 4.74 7.50
C LEU A 161 5.99 4.95 6.16
N ILE A 162 6.44 5.87 5.29
CA ILE A 162 5.82 6.12 3.98
C ILE A 162 5.99 4.91 3.06
N GLY A 163 7.20 4.32 3.02
CA GLY A 163 7.46 3.05 2.34
C GLY A 163 6.64 1.90 2.88
N GLY A 164 6.28 1.91 4.16
CA GLY A 164 5.38 0.95 4.77
C GLY A 164 3.94 1.10 4.29
N GLY A 165 3.46 2.34 4.12
CA GLY A 165 2.16 2.61 3.48
C GLY A 165 2.13 2.13 2.03
N LEU A 166 3.20 2.42 1.29
CA LEU A 166 3.38 1.99 -0.09
C LEU A 166 3.50 0.46 -0.22
N ALA A 167 4.16 -0.20 0.74
CA ALA A 167 4.25 -1.66 0.82
C ALA A 167 2.88 -2.28 1.10
N ALA A 168 2.08 -1.67 1.98
CA ALA A 168 0.72 -2.08 2.24
C ALA A 168 -0.15 -1.95 0.99
N MET A 169 -0.05 -0.84 0.25
CA MET A 169 -0.74 -0.64 -1.03
C MET A 169 -0.38 -1.76 -2.01
N LEU A 170 0.91 -2.04 -2.19
CA LEU A 170 1.37 -3.06 -3.13
C LEU A 170 0.87 -4.46 -2.71
N ALA A 171 1.00 -4.82 -1.43
CA ALA A 171 0.52 -6.10 -0.90
C ALA A 171 -0.99 -6.31 -1.06
N MET A 172 -1.77 -5.24 -0.94
CA MET A 172 -3.22 -5.29 -1.09
C MET A 172 -3.64 -5.39 -2.57
N THR A 173 -2.89 -4.77 -3.47
CA THR A 173 -3.28 -4.64 -4.90
C THR A 173 -2.66 -5.70 -5.80
N GLU A 174 -1.44 -6.14 -5.51
CA GLU A 174 -0.65 -7.10 -6.32
C GLU A 174 -0.61 -8.48 -5.66
N CYS A 175 -1.76 -9.03 -5.26
CA CYS A 175 -1.91 -10.35 -4.62
C CYS A 175 -2.92 -11.25 -5.34
N GLN A 176 -2.86 -11.27 -6.68
CA GLN A 176 -3.78 -12.02 -7.53
C GLN A 176 -3.57 -13.55 -7.39
N LYS A 177 -4.68 -14.29 -7.33
CA LYS A 177 -4.63 -15.77 -7.28
C LYS A 177 -4.08 -16.34 -8.60
N GLY A 178 -3.11 -17.23 -8.52
CA GLY A 178 -2.59 -17.97 -9.68
C GLY A 178 -1.68 -17.16 -10.60
N GLN A 179 -1.22 -15.98 -10.16
CA GLN A 179 -0.23 -15.13 -10.83
C GLN A 179 0.94 -14.88 -9.87
N PRO A 180 2.14 -14.48 -10.36
CA PRO A 180 3.17 -13.97 -9.46
C PRO A 180 2.58 -12.78 -8.72
N GLY A 181 2.59 -12.86 -7.39
CA GLY A 181 1.94 -11.90 -6.52
C GLY A 181 2.71 -11.77 -5.22
N ILE A 182 2.39 -10.75 -4.44
CA ILE A 182 2.93 -10.59 -3.10
C ILE A 182 2.31 -11.63 -2.19
N ILE A 183 3.18 -12.43 -1.58
CA ILE A 183 2.81 -13.54 -0.70
C ILE A 183 3.00 -13.23 0.79
N ALA A 184 3.68 -12.13 1.13
CA ALA A 184 3.89 -11.70 2.51
C ALA A 184 4.22 -10.21 2.55
N ALA A 185 3.77 -9.52 3.60
CA ALA A 185 4.04 -8.11 3.82
C ALA A 185 4.51 -7.82 5.25
N VAL A 186 5.66 -7.17 5.40
CA VAL A 186 6.20 -6.70 6.69
C VAL A 186 6.18 -5.18 6.75
N LEU A 187 5.41 -4.61 7.67
CA LEU A 187 5.16 -3.17 7.73
C LEU A 187 5.65 -2.58 9.05
N HIS A 188 6.62 -1.67 8.98
CA HIS A 188 7.21 -1.03 10.15
C HIS A 188 6.66 0.38 10.36
N ASN A 189 5.84 0.54 11.39
CA ASN A 189 5.16 1.79 11.76
C ASN A 189 4.60 2.55 10.53
N PRO A 190 3.80 1.89 9.67
CA PRO A 190 3.44 2.44 8.35
C PRO A 190 2.49 3.63 8.45
N VAL A 191 2.60 4.57 7.49
CA VAL A 191 1.60 5.61 7.26
C VAL A 191 0.51 5.01 6.35
N VAL A 192 -0.65 4.68 6.93
CA VAL A 192 -1.74 3.98 6.23
C VAL A 192 -2.94 4.87 5.97
N ASP A 193 -3.02 6.03 6.62
CA ASP A 193 -4.07 7.03 6.45
C ASP A 193 -3.52 8.46 6.60
N TRP A 194 -3.40 9.18 5.48
CA TRP A 194 -2.99 10.60 5.47
C TRP A 194 -4.12 11.55 5.86
N VAL A 195 -5.37 11.11 5.78
CA VAL A 195 -6.56 11.89 6.17
C VAL A 195 -6.65 11.98 7.69
N ASP A 196 -6.27 10.91 8.42
CA ASP A 196 -6.45 10.84 9.87
C ASP A 196 -5.43 11.65 10.68
N LEU A 197 -4.40 12.21 10.03
CA LEU A 197 -3.34 12.99 10.70
C LEU A 197 -3.87 14.27 11.36
N ASP A 198 -4.95 14.85 10.83
CA ASP A 198 -5.51 16.11 11.34
C ASP A 198 -6.22 15.98 12.69
N LYS A 199 -6.62 14.76 13.08
CA LYS A 199 -7.36 14.55 14.34
C LYS A 199 -6.57 14.93 15.58
N ASP A 200 -5.25 14.77 15.52
CA ASP A 200 -4.37 15.09 16.63
C ASP A 200 -4.18 16.61 16.83
N LEU A 201 -4.57 17.43 15.85
CA LEU A 201 -4.54 18.89 15.91
C LEU A 201 -5.79 19.53 16.54
N SER A 202 -6.84 18.74 16.82
CA SER A 202 -8.09 19.30 17.35
C SER A 202 -7.90 19.94 18.75
N PRO A 203 -8.33 21.21 18.95
CA PRO A 203 -8.05 21.96 20.19
C PRO A 203 -8.67 21.32 21.44
N ARG A 204 -9.74 20.52 21.26
CA ARG A 204 -10.39 19.75 22.35
C ARG A 204 -9.48 18.66 22.94
N ARG A 205 -8.52 18.12 22.18
CA ARG A 205 -7.57 17.10 22.68
C ARG A 205 -6.20 17.68 23.03
N ALA A 206 -5.84 18.85 22.48
CA ALA A 206 -4.63 19.58 22.86
C ALA A 206 -4.63 19.94 24.36
N ARG A 207 -5.79 20.33 24.91
CA ARG A 207 -5.95 20.67 26.35
C ARG A 207 -5.75 19.51 27.32
N LYS A 208 -5.81 18.25 26.86
CA LYS A 208 -5.59 17.05 27.70
C LYS A 208 -4.18 16.45 27.51
N LYS A 209 -3.36 17.02 26.62
CA LYS A 209 -2.08 16.47 26.14
C LYS A 209 -0.84 17.25 26.60
N ALA A 210 -1.00 18.40 27.24
CA ALA A 210 0.13 19.22 27.70
C ALA A 210 1.00 18.54 28.78
N ASP A 211 0.46 17.55 29.49
CA ASP A 211 1.15 16.93 30.64
C ASP A 211 1.92 15.63 30.32
N SER A 212 1.89 15.12 29.09
CA SER A 212 2.60 13.86 28.76
C SER A 212 2.92 13.67 27.27
N SER A 213 4.10 14.11 26.82
CA SER A 213 4.93 13.55 25.72
C SER A 213 5.61 14.60 24.83
N GLY A 214 6.88 14.92 25.13
CA GLY A 214 7.71 15.82 24.31
C GLY A 214 8.07 15.27 22.92
N THR A 215 7.98 13.96 22.67
CA THR A 215 8.41 13.34 21.40
C THR A 215 7.28 13.17 20.36
N ARG A 216 6.01 13.31 20.77
CA ARG A 216 4.85 13.02 19.90
C ARG A 216 4.49 14.20 18.98
N GLY A 217 4.84 15.43 19.38
CA GLY A 217 4.63 16.64 18.60
C GLY A 217 5.45 16.68 17.31
N ASP A 218 6.72 16.29 17.39
CA ASP A 218 7.70 16.48 16.31
C ASP A 218 7.38 15.63 15.07
N LEU A 219 7.14 14.32 15.23
CA LEU A 219 6.82 13.44 14.10
C LEU A 219 5.47 13.79 13.46
N THR A 220 4.49 14.23 14.26
CA THR A 220 3.17 14.63 13.73
C THR A 220 3.30 15.87 12.85
N ALA A 221 4.03 16.89 13.34
CA ALA A 221 4.30 18.11 12.59
C ALA A 221 5.12 17.84 11.32
N GLU A 222 6.12 16.97 11.39
CA GLU A 222 6.91 16.55 10.23
C GLU A 222 6.03 15.86 9.18
N LEU A 223 5.19 14.90 9.57
CA LEU A 223 4.29 14.20 8.64
C LEU A 223 3.24 15.13 8.01
N ILE A 224 2.72 16.11 8.76
CA ILE A 224 1.79 17.11 8.21
C ILE A 224 2.52 18.02 7.20
N SER A 225 3.72 18.48 7.54
CA SER A 225 4.56 19.26 6.63
C SER A 225 4.82 18.46 5.36
N LEU A 226 5.22 17.19 5.49
CA LEU A 226 5.43 16.29 4.37
C LEU A 226 4.18 16.09 3.53
N ARG A 227 3.02 15.89 4.14
CA ARG A 227 1.75 15.78 3.42
C ARG A 227 1.49 17.02 2.56
N ASN A 228 1.73 18.22 3.09
CA ASN A 228 1.50 19.47 2.36
C ASN A 228 2.46 19.63 1.16
N HIS A 229 3.68 19.07 1.23
CA HIS A 229 4.62 19.06 0.11
C HIS A 229 4.35 17.92 -0.87
N ALA A 230 3.94 16.76 -0.36
CA ALA A 230 3.76 15.53 -1.13
C ALA A 230 2.44 15.50 -1.92
N PHE A 231 1.43 16.26 -1.51
CA PHE A 231 0.12 16.33 -2.15
C PHE A 231 -0.20 17.77 -2.55
N GLN A 232 -0.30 18.02 -3.86
CA GLN A 232 -0.62 19.34 -4.41
C GLN A 232 -2.01 19.84 -3.99
N LYS A 233 -2.96 18.92 -3.79
CA LYS A 233 -4.34 19.22 -3.40
C LYS A 233 -4.79 18.29 -2.28
N PRO A 234 -5.68 18.76 -1.38
CA PRO A 234 -6.19 17.92 -0.30
C PRO A 234 -6.91 16.66 -0.77
N GLU A 235 -7.61 16.72 -1.91
CA GLU A 235 -8.30 15.59 -2.52
C GLU A 235 -7.36 14.42 -2.87
N HIS A 236 -6.07 14.67 -3.13
CA HIS A 236 -5.14 13.63 -3.55
C HIS A 236 -4.79 12.64 -2.44
N TYR A 237 -4.77 13.06 -1.16
CA TYR A 237 -4.47 12.14 -0.06
C TYR A 237 -5.69 11.29 0.37
N PHE A 238 -6.85 11.51 -0.24
CA PHE A 238 -8.02 10.62 -0.17
C PHE A 238 -7.96 9.47 -1.20
N ASP A 239 -6.91 9.39 -2.02
CA ASP A 239 -6.67 8.25 -2.90
C ASP A 239 -6.35 6.99 -2.06
N PRO A 240 -7.08 5.87 -2.24
CA PRO A 240 -6.74 4.60 -1.57
C PRO A 240 -5.32 4.09 -1.81
N PHE A 241 -4.69 4.43 -2.94
CA PHE A 241 -3.31 4.04 -3.21
C PHE A 241 -2.30 4.84 -2.38
N ALA A 242 -2.62 6.08 -2.01
CA ALA A 242 -1.82 6.89 -1.12
C ALA A 242 -2.12 6.58 0.36
N SER A 243 -3.40 6.31 0.67
CA SER A 243 -3.93 5.99 2.01
C SER A 243 -4.57 4.59 2.00
N PRO A 244 -3.78 3.49 2.14
CA PRO A 244 -4.27 2.11 2.07
C PRO A 244 -5.47 1.77 2.97
N MET A 245 -5.62 2.47 4.09
CA MET A 245 -6.78 2.38 4.97
C MET A 245 -8.11 2.57 4.22
N LEU A 246 -8.13 3.40 3.17
CA LEU A 246 -9.34 3.76 2.43
C LEU A 246 -9.85 2.65 1.51
N PHE A 247 -9.04 1.59 1.26
CA PHE A 247 -9.54 0.33 0.70
C PHE A 247 -10.49 -0.37 1.68
N LEU A 248 -10.21 -0.28 2.97
CA LEU A 248 -10.89 -1.03 4.02
C LEU A 248 -12.02 -0.26 4.71
N ARG A 249 -12.05 1.07 4.59
CA ARG A 249 -13.13 1.91 5.14
C ARG A 249 -13.32 3.24 4.40
N SER A 250 -14.41 3.95 4.67
CA SER A 250 -14.55 5.37 4.30
C SER A 250 -13.66 6.28 5.18
N SER A 251 -13.35 7.49 4.70
CA SER A 251 -12.56 8.49 5.42
C SER A 251 -13.25 8.95 6.73
N GLY A 252 -14.58 9.04 6.71
CA GLY A 252 -15.38 9.61 7.80
C GLY A 252 -15.28 11.14 7.90
N VAL A 253 -14.66 11.77 6.90
CA VAL A 253 -14.55 13.23 6.75
C VAL A 253 -14.81 13.54 5.28
N GLU A 254 -15.49 14.65 5.00
CA GLU A 254 -15.70 15.11 3.64
C GLU A 254 -14.36 15.48 2.99
N VAL A 255 -14.26 15.23 1.69
CA VAL A 255 -13.11 15.69 0.92
C VAL A 255 -13.19 17.22 0.90
N PRO A 256 -12.14 17.94 1.35
CA PRO A 256 -12.15 19.40 1.30
C PRO A 256 -12.39 19.82 -0.15
N SER A 257 -13.49 20.56 -0.38
CA SER A 257 -13.75 21.13 -1.70
C SER A 257 -12.59 22.06 -2.06
N PRO A 258 -12.11 22.06 -3.32
CA PRO A 258 -11.19 23.09 -3.76
C PRO A 258 -11.91 24.42 -3.51
N ILE A 259 -11.41 25.18 -2.53
CA ILE A 259 -11.84 26.56 -2.31
C ILE A 259 -11.82 27.20 -3.70
N HIS A 260 -12.94 27.79 -4.12
CA HIS A 260 -13.05 28.53 -5.36
C HIS A 260 -12.01 29.64 -5.34
N GLN A 261 -10.76 29.33 -5.71
CA GLN A 261 -9.91 30.31 -6.35
C GLN A 261 -10.66 30.62 -7.63
N VAL A 262 -11.30 31.79 -7.65
CA VAL A 262 -11.86 32.40 -8.84
C VAL A 262 -10.68 32.68 -9.78
N ALA A 263 -10.16 31.63 -10.41
CA ALA A 263 -9.38 31.74 -11.62
C ALA A 263 -10.40 31.99 -12.75
N PRO A 264 -10.14 32.93 -13.66
CA PRO A 264 -11.05 33.17 -14.77
C PRO A 264 -11.22 31.86 -15.55
N LEU A 265 -12.47 31.40 -15.62
CA LEU A 265 -12.85 30.17 -16.30
C LEU A 265 -12.38 30.20 -17.75
N SER A 266 -11.70 29.16 -18.21
CA SER A 266 -11.42 28.94 -19.63
C SER A 266 -12.74 28.87 -20.41
N ASP A 267 -12.77 29.41 -21.64
CA ASP A 267 -13.92 29.45 -22.55
C ASP A 267 -14.65 28.10 -22.71
N MET A 268 -13.92 26.98 -22.60
CA MET A 268 -14.50 25.63 -22.65
C MET A 268 -15.38 25.29 -21.43
N ALA A 269 -15.06 25.84 -20.26
CA ALA A 269 -15.87 25.68 -19.05
C ALA A 269 -17.13 26.57 -19.10
N GLN A 270 -17.06 27.71 -19.79
CA GLN A 270 -18.21 28.59 -20.01
C GLN A 270 -19.25 27.95 -20.95
N LEU A 271 -18.80 27.29 -22.02
CA LEU A 271 -19.66 26.51 -22.91
C LEU A 271 -20.37 25.35 -22.18
N ALA A 272 -19.67 24.67 -21.27
CA ALA A 272 -20.25 23.59 -20.47
C ALA A 272 -21.34 24.09 -19.50
N MET A 273 -21.25 25.34 -19.02
CA MET A 273 -22.29 25.96 -18.21
C MET A 273 -23.51 26.37 -19.05
N HIS A 274 -23.31 26.95 -20.24
CA HIS A 274 -24.43 27.28 -21.14
C HIS A 274 -25.21 26.05 -21.61
N THR A 275 -24.56 24.88 -21.77
CA THR A 275 -25.29 23.62 -22.04
C THR A 275 -26.10 23.12 -20.85
N ARG A 276 -25.74 23.54 -19.63
CA ARG A 276 -26.45 23.18 -18.39
C ARG A 276 -27.63 24.09 -18.10
N GLU A 277 -27.58 25.36 -18.51
CA GLU A 277 -28.68 26.32 -18.38
C GLU A 277 -29.95 25.86 -19.11
N VAL A 278 -29.82 25.14 -20.23
CA VAL A 278 -30.98 24.56 -20.95
C VAL A 278 -31.68 23.45 -20.14
N SER A 279 -31.05 22.93 -19.08
CA SER A 279 -31.59 21.86 -18.23
C SER A 279 -32.06 22.34 -16.86
N GLU A 280 -31.87 23.62 -16.52
CA GLU A 280 -32.19 24.18 -15.18
C GLU A 280 -33.61 24.75 -15.05
N ASP A 281 -34.37 24.90 -16.14
CA ASP A 281 -35.78 25.31 -16.09
C ASP A 281 -36.67 24.30 -15.34
N ILE A 282 -36.21 23.06 -15.15
CA ILE A 282 -36.94 22.02 -14.41
C ILE A 282 -36.61 22.06 -12.89
N ILE A 283 -35.44 22.57 -12.49
CA ILE A 283 -34.98 22.52 -11.10
C ILE A 283 -35.38 23.79 -10.32
N LEU A 284 -35.47 24.94 -10.98
CA LEU A 284 -35.82 26.21 -10.34
C LEU A 284 -37.23 26.23 -9.70
N ALA A 285 -38.14 25.35 -10.13
CA ALA A 285 -39.49 25.27 -9.57
C ALA A 285 -39.56 24.56 -8.19
N VAL A 286 -38.48 23.92 -7.72
CA VAL A 286 -38.48 23.10 -6.49
C VAL A 286 -37.79 23.78 -5.30
N THR A 287 -37.01 24.84 -5.52
CA THR A 287 -36.11 25.42 -4.50
C THR A 287 -36.52 26.78 -3.93
N GLU A 288 -37.67 27.34 -4.30
CA GLU A 288 -38.14 28.65 -3.78
C GLU A 288 -38.54 28.66 -2.29
N GLN A 289 -38.44 27.55 -1.55
CA GLN A 289 -38.85 27.52 -0.12
C GLN A 289 -37.71 27.50 0.92
N ALA A 290 -36.45 27.67 0.53
CA ALA A 290 -35.34 27.59 1.50
C ALA A 290 -34.31 28.72 1.36
N SER A 291 -34.75 29.97 1.41
CA SER A 291 -33.87 31.13 1.55
C SER A 291 -34.02 31.77 2.93
N GLN A 292 -33.10 31.52 3.87
CA GLN A 292 -32.81 32.45 4.98
C GLN A 292 -31.35 32.33 5.49
N SER A 293 -30.63 33.45 5.35
CA SER A 293 -29.47 33.97 6.10
C SER A 293 -28.04 33.41 5.83
N PRO A 294 -27.05 34.31 5.59
CA PRO A 294 -25.63 33.97 5.47
C PRO A 294 -24.89 34.18 6.80
N GLY A 295 -24.21 33.15 7.30
CA GLY A 295 -23.30 33.31 8.43
C GLY A 295 -23.29 32.17 9.43
N GLU A 296 -22.84 30.98 9.01
CA GLU A 296 -22.23 29.99 9.90
C GLU A 296 -21.51 28.97 9.00
N VAL A 297 -20.19 28.84 9.10
CA VAL A 297 -19.48 27.69 8.53
C VAL A 297 -19.90 26.49 9.39
N LEU A 298 -21.00 25.86 8.99
CA LEU A 298 -21.48 24.63 9.58
C LEU A 298 -20.34 23.62 9.49
N PHE A 299 -19.71 23.31 10.62
CA PHE A 299 -18.90 22.11 10.74
C PHE A 299 -19.83 20.94 10.43
N ALA A 300 -19.80 20.46 9.18
CA ALA A 300 -20.58 19.33 8.74
C ALA A 300 -20.38 18.19 9.75
N LYS A 301 -21.49 17.58 10.21
CA LYS A 301 -21.43 16.48 11.18
C LYS A 301 -20.45 15.43 10.64
N PRO A 302 -19.48 14.96 11.44
CA PRO A 302 -18.51 13.99 10.96
C PRO A 302 -19.25 12.75 10.46
N HIS A 303 -19.03 12.40 9.19
CA HIS A 303 -19.62 11.21 8.59
C HIS A 303 -19.10 9.96 9.31
N ARG A 304 -19.97 8.99 9.54
CA ARG A 304 -19.55 7.74 10.19
C ARG A 304 -18.54 7.01 9.29
N ARG A 305 -17.41 6.58 9.87
CA ARG A 305 -16.47 5.66 9.22
C ARG A 305 -17.15 4.32 9.00
N ALA A 306 -17.50 4.03 7.76
CA ALA A 306 -18.12 2.79 7.35
C ALA A 306 -17.04 1.82 6.87
N ALA A 307 -17.05 0.59 7.37
CA ALA A 307 -16.17 -0.46 6.89
C ALA A 307 -16.54 -0.83 5.45
N LYS A 308 -15.55 -0.99 4.58
CA LYS A 308 -15.73 -1.44 3.20
C LYS A 308 -15.45 -2.94 3.10
N ARG A 309 -16.02 -3.57 2.06
CA ARG A 309 -15.68 -4.94 1.67
C ARG A 309 -14.55 -4.88 0.64
N TYR A 310 -13.35 -5.20 1.11
CA TYR A 310 -12.17 -5.33 0.27
C TYR A 310 -11.42 -6.59 0.69
N PRO A 311 -10.76 -7.31 -0.24
CA PRO A 311 -10.98 -7.17 -1.69
C PRO A 311 -12.38 -7.64 -2.09
N GLY A 312 -12.94 -7.03 -3.12
CA GLY A 312 -14.21 -7.50 -3.70
C GLY A 312 -14.00 -8.85 -4.41
N PRO A 313 -15.00 -9.75 -4.43
CA PRO A 313 -14.87 -11.07 -5.06
C PRO A 313 -14.52 -10.97 -6.56
N ALA A 314 -14.99 -9.91 -7.24
CA ALA A 314 -14.70 -9.64 -8.65
C ALA A 314 -13.22 -9.31 -8.93
N LEU A 315 -12.43 -8.95 -7.92
CA LEU A 315 -11.03 -8.56 -8.11
C LEU A 315 -10.08 -9.76 -8.19
N GLY A 316 -10.51 -10.96 -7.78
CA GLY A 316 -9.64 -12.15 -7.79
C GLY A 316 -8.42 -12.08 -6.85
N LEU A 317 -8.39 -11.10 -5.93
CA LEU A 317 -7.30 -10.89 -4.99
C LEU A 317 -7.43 -11.78 -3.75
N LYS A 318 -6.32 -12.33 -3.26
CA LYS A 318 -6.22 -13.02 -1.98
C LYS A 318 -5.17 -12.31 -1.14
N LEU A 319 -5.59 -11.68 -0.04
CA LEU A 319 -4.66 -10.89 0.76
C LEU A 319 -3.54 -11.79 1.31
N PRO A 320 -2.28 -11.36 1.22
CA PRO A 320 -1.18 -12.08 1.84
C PRO A 320 -1.26 -11.95 3.37
N PRO A 321 -0.57 -12.81 4.12
CA PRO A 321 -0.31 -12.57 5.53
C PRO A 321 0.51 -11.28 5.73
N PHE A 322 0.21 -10.57 6.82
CA PHE A 322 0.86 -9.31 7.22
C PHE A 322 1.54 -9.46 8.58
N TYR A 323 2.72 -8.87 8.73
CA TYR A 323 3.37 -8.64 10.01
C TYR A 323 3.58 -7.14 10.21
N ILE A 324 2.87 -6.56 11.16
CA ILE A 324 2.80 -5.11 11.34
C ILE A 324 3.37 -4.74 12.70
N THR A 325 4.40 -3.89 12.72
CA THR A 325 4.92 -3.32 13.95
C THR A 325 4.47 -1.87 14.11
N ALA A 326 4.09 -1.48 15.32
CA ALA A 326 3.75 -0.10 15.65
C ALA A 326 4.54 0.36 16.87
N LYS A 327 5.04 1.59 16.84
CA LYS A 327 5.71 2.16 18.01
C LYS A 327 4.68 2.67 19.01
N SER A 328 4.72 2.18 20.23
CA SER A 328 3.90 2.68 21.35
C SER A 328 4.21 4.18 21.55
N GLY A 329 3.17 5.01 21.51
CA GLY A 329 3.30 6.47 21.60
C GLY A 329 3.51 7.20 20.27
N SER A 330 3.67 6.49 19.15
CA SER A 330 3.65 7.08 17.81
C SER A 330 2.27 7.72 17.52
N PRO A 331 2.19 8.86 16.82
CA PRO A 331 0.92 9.39 16.32
C PRO A 331 0.24 8.42 15.34
N LEU A 332 1.02 7.55 14.69
CA LEU A 332 0.49 6.54 13.77
C LEU A 332 -0.13 5.32 14.47
N TYR A 333 0.09 5.16 15.79
CA TYR A 333 -0.33 3.95 16.51
C TYR A 333 -1.82 3.65 16.36
N THR A 334 -2.67 4.67 16.49
CA THR A 334 -4.14 4.53 16.39
C THR A 334 -4.59 4.12 14.99
N GLN A 335 -4.03 4.72 13.94
CA GLN A 335 -4.38 4.34 12.56
C GLN A 335 -3.88 2.93 12.24
N ILE A 336 -2.72 2.51 12.77
CA ILE A 336 -2.19 1.16 12.57
C ILE A 336 -3.07 0.12 13.27
N GLN A 337 -3.52 0.38 14.50
CA GLN A 337 -4.44 -0.52 15.21
C GLN A 337 -5.76 -0.69 14.45
N GLU A 338 -6.33 0.41 13.95
CA GLU A 338 -7.52 0.34 13.11
C GLU A 338 -7.25 -0.48 11.83
N PHE A 339 -6.08 -0.30 11.21
CA PHE A 339 -5.71 -0.99 9.98
C PHE A 339 -5.62 -2.51 10.19
N VAL A 340 -4.93 -2.93 11.26
CA VAL A 340 -4.83 -4.34 11.68
C VAL A 340 -6.22 -4.93 11.92
N GLN A 341 -7.10 -4.23 12.63
CA GLN A 341 -8.46 -4.69 12.88
C GLN A 341 -9.23 -4.90 11.57
N ARG A 342 -9.12 -3.96 10.62
CA ARG A 342 -9.81 -4.05 9.33
C ARG A 342 -9.22 -5.13 8.41
N LEU A 343 -7.90 -5.35 8.45
CA LEU A 343 -7.26 -6.45 7.72
C LEU A 343 -7.71 -7.80 8.25
N ARG A 344 -7.75 -8.00 9.58
CA ARG A 344 -8.28 -9.24 10.19
C ARG A 344 -9.72 -9.49 9.78
N GLN A 345 -10.56 -8.46 9.80
CA GLN A 345 -11.93 -8.55 9.29
C GLN A 345 -11.99 -8.93 7.80
N SER A 346 -11.06 -8.44 6.99
CA SER A 346 -10.94 -8.84 5.59
C SER A 346 -10.55 -10.32 5.45
N HIS A 347 -9.54 -10.79 6.17
CA HIS A 347 -9.13 -12.20 6.16
C HIS A 347 -10.25 -13.12 6.62
N ALA A 348 -10.92 -12.82 7.73
CA ALA A 348 -12.05 -13.60 8.22
C ALA A 348 -13.17 -13.72 7.16
N ARG A 349 -13.43 -12.65 6.39
CA ARG A 349 -14.39 -12.70 5.28
C ARG A 349 -13.91 -13.54 4.10
N GLN A 350 -12.61 -13.59 3.82
CA GLN A 350 -12.06 -14.43 2.76
C GLN A 350 -12.06 -15.92 3.14
N LEU A 351 -11.96 -16.23 4.42
CA LEU A 351 -12.05 -17.60 4.96
C LEU A 351 -13.49 -18.14 4.95
N ARG A 352 -14.47 -17.29 5.28
CA ARG A 352 -15.91 -17.64 5.34
C ARG A 352 -16.56 -18.06 4.02
N GLY A 353 -15.89 -17.89 2.87
CA GLY A 353 -16.48 -18.20 1.56
C GLY A 353 -17.70 -17.33 1.21
N ALA A 354 -18.44 -17.71 0.17
CA ALA A 354 -19.61 -16.97 -0.31
C ALA A 354 -20.89 -17.24 0.53
N ASP A 355 -20.90 -18.33 1.28
CA ASP A 355 -22.11 -18.92 1.86
C ASP A 355 -22.42 -18.39 3.27
N PHE A 356 -21.42 -17.87 4.00
CA PHE A 356 -21.66 -17.25 5.30
C PHE A 356 -22.04 -15.78 5.15
N GLY A 357 -23.33 -15.50 5.36
CA GLY A 357 -23.92 -14.24 5.81
C GLY A 357 -23.25 -12.94 5.35
N ARG A 358 -23.95 -12.15 4.53
CA ARG A 358 -23.55 -10.79 4.11
C ARG A 358 -23.29 -9.80 5.27
N LYS A 359 -23.57 -10.19 6.52
CA LYS A 359 -23.52 -9.35 7.72
C LYS A 359 -22.34 -9.74 8.60
N VAL A 360 -21.52 -8.76 8.97
CA VAL A 360 -20.56 -8.90 10.07
C VAL A 360 -21.37 -8.93 11.36
N LEU A 361 -21.30 -10.05 12.08
CA LEU A 361 -21.98 -10.21 13.35
C LEU A 361 -21.35 -9.30 14.41
N THR A 362 -22.17 -8.70 15.26
CA THR A 362 -21.70 -8.00 16.46
C THR A 362 -21.43 -9.00 17.58
N ASP A 363 -20.63 -8.64 18.59
CA ASP A 363 -20.29 -9.53 19.70
C ASP A 363 -21.57 -10.12 20.38
N GLY A 364 -22.62 -9.31 20.54
CA GLY A 364 -23.91 -9.81 21.08
C GLY A 364 -24.74 -10.67 20.11
N GLU A 365 -24.49 -10.58 18.79
CA GLU A 365 -25.09 -11.50 17.81
C GLU A 365 -24.33 -12.83 17.76
N VAL A 366 -23.03 -12.83 18.09
CA VAL A 366 -22.21 -14.04 18.24
C VAL A 366 -22.65 -14.86 19.45
N ASP A 367 -23.02 -14.20 20.55
CA ASP A 367 -23.53 -14.86 21.76
C ASP A 367 -24.88 -15.58 21.54
N GLY A 368 -25.63 -15.19 20.50
CA GLY A 368 -26.90 -15.81 20.12
C GLY A 368 -26.78 -16.96 19.10
N LEU A 369 -25.57 -17.31 18.69
CA LEU A 369 -25.31 -18.40 17.75
C LEU A 369 -25.45 -19.78 18.40
N SER A 370 -25.64 -20.82 17.60
CA SER A 370 -25.47 -22.19 18.08
C SER A 370 -24.02 -22.41 18.55
N GLU A 371 -23.80 -23.34 19.47
CA GLU A 371 -22.44 -23.63 19.97
C GLU A 371 -21.48 -24.01 18.83
N VAL A 372 -21.98 -24.68 17.79
CA VAL A 372 -21.23 -25.08 16.60
C VAL A 372 -20.83 -23.85 15.78
N ASP A 373 -21.78 -22.96 15.48
CA ASP A 373 -21.52 -21.75 14.69
C ASP A 373 -20.61 -20.77 15.44
N ARG A 374 -20.71 -20.73 16.78
CA ARG A 374 -19.81 -19.92 17.62
C ARG A 374 -18.38 -20.45 17.57
N GLN A 375 -18.19 -21.77 17.65
CA GLN A 375 -16.87 -22.38 17.53
C GLN A 375 -16.26 -22.11 16.15
N GLU A 376 -17.04 -22.28 15.07
CA GLU A 376 -16.60 -21.96 13.70
C GLU A 376 -16.21 -20.47 13.57
N TYR A 377 -16.99 -19.57 14.18
CA TYR A 377 -16.69 -18.15 14.22
C TYR A 377 -15.34 -17.86 14.90
N GLU A 378 -15.11 -18.48 16.07
CA GLU A 378 -13.89 -18.32 16.86
C GLU A 378 -12.67 -18.88 16.14
N ASP A 379 -12.79 -20.04 15.49
CA ASP A 379 -11.72 -20.66 14.69
C ASP A 379 -11.31 -19.76 13.51
N ILE A 380 -12.29 -19.18 12.81
CA ILE A 380 -12.04 -18.24 11.71
C ILE A 380 -11.38 -16.95 12.21
N ASP A 381 -11.80 -16.42 13.36
CA ASP A 381 -11.17 -15.23 13.94
C ASP A 381 -9.73 -15.53 14.39
N ALA A 382 -9.49 -16.71 14.95
CA ALA A 382 -8.15 -17.18 15.31
C ALA A 382 -7.24 -17.31 14.09
N GLU A 383 -7.72 -17.89 12.99
CA GLU A 383 -6.98 -17.98 11.74
C GLU A 383 -6.71 -16.59 11.14
N ALA A 384 -7.72 -15.71 11.13
CA ALA A 384 -7.56 -14.33 10.65
C ALA A 384 -6.54 -13.53 11.49
N ARG A 385 -6.48 -13.76 12.81
CA ARG A 385 -5.43 -13.21 13.68
C ARG A 385 -4.05 -13.78 13.34
N GLY A 386 -3.96 -15.06 13.00
CA GLY A 386 -2.73 -15.69 12.52
C GLY A 386 -2.22 -15.10 11.21
N MET A 387 -3.13 -14.68 10.31
CA MET A 387 -2.78 -14.01 9.06
C MET A 387 -2.28 -12.57 9.25
N VAL A 388 -2.62 -11.91 10.37
CA VAL A 388 -2.21 -10.52 10.64
C VAL A 388 -1.54 -10.43 12.01
N GLY A 389 -0.23 -10.61 12.01
CA GLY A 389 0.63 -10.38 13.16
C GLY A 389 0.71 -8.89 13.50
N PHE A 390 0.60 -8.56 14.78
CA PHE A 390 0.72 -7.19 15.27
C PHE A 390 1.60 -7.14 16.52
N MET A 391 2.62 -6.29 16.50
CA MET A 391 3.53 -6.08 17.63
C MET A 391 3.64 -4.59 17.96
N ALA A 392 3.32 -4.23 19.21
CA ALA A 392 3.54 -2.89 19.75
C ALA A 392 4.91 -2.83 20.44
N THR A 393 5.78 -1.89 20.05
CA THR A 393 7.14 -1.76 20.59
C THR A 393 7.29 -0.48 21.44
N HIS A 394 7.85 -0.62 22.65
CA HIS A 394 8.06 0.52 23.57
C HIS A 394 9.43 1.20 23.42
N ASN A 395 10.42 0.53 22.83
CA ASN A 395 11.79 1.05 22.71
C ASN A 395 12.02 1.88 21.44
N ALA A 396 13.06 2.75 21.49
CA ALA A 396 13.65 3.33 20.30
C ALA A 396 14.12 2.19 19.39
N PHE A 397 13.60 2.17 18.16
CA PHE A 397 13.75 1.06 17.23
C PHE A 397 15.18 0.51 17.15
N PRO A 398 15.43 -0.80 17.35
CA PRO A 398 16.63 -1.41 16.78
C PRO A 398 16.54 -1.31 15.24
N ALA A 399 17.67 -1.36 14.54
CA ALA A 399 17.75 -1.17 13.09
C ALA A 399 16.58 -1.86 12.36
N ARG A 400 15.70 -1.05 11.78
CA ARG A 400 14.27 -1.37 11.58
C ARG A 400 13.98 -2.44 10.54
N ALA A 401 14.89 -2.64 9.59
CA ALA A 401 14.79 -3.68 8.57
C ALA A 401 15.21 -5.07 9.10
N THR A 402 15.96 -5.13 10.21
CA THR A 402 16.54 -6.35 10.77
C THR A 402 15.84 -6.80 12.06
N ASP A 403 14.54 -6.51 12.23
CA ASP A 403 13.78 -7.03 13.37
C ASP A 403 13.81 -8.57 13.34
N PRO A 404 14.48 -9.24 14.30
CA PRO A 404 14.65 -10.69 14.27
C PRO A 404 13.33 -11.46 14.25
N SER A 405 12.29 -10.91 14.90
CA SER A 405 10.97 -11.54 14.94
C SER A 405 10.29 -11.47 13.57
N ALA A 406 10.40 -10.32 12.91
CA ALA A 406 9.88 -10.13 11.56
C ALA A 406 10.63 -11.02 10.55
N LEU A 407 11.97 -11.12 10.67
CA LEU A 407 12.79 -11.97 9.79
C LEU A 407 12.51 -13.46 10.01
N ALA A 408 12.34 -13.91 11.25
CA ALA A 408 11.95 -15.28 11.55
C ALA A 408 10.58 -15.62 10.95
N TRP A 409 9.60 -14.72 11.09
CA TRP A 409 8.27 -14.88 10.52
C TRP A 409 8.27 -14.85 8.99
N LEU A 410 9.08 -13.98 8.39
CA LEU A 410 9.19 -13.89 6.93
C LEU A 410 9.92 -15.11 6.37
N ARG A 411 10.95 -15.63 7.06
CA ARG A 411 11.64 -16.88 6.72
C ARG A 411 10.67 -18.06 6.68
N SER A 412 9.81 -18.22 7.69
CA SER A 412 8.83 -19.32 7.71
C SER A 412 7.78 -19.20 6.59
N THR A 413 7.48 -17.98 6.13
CA THR A 413 6.52 -17.74 5.05
C THR A 413 7.14 -17.88 3.64
N LEU A 414 8.44 -17.58 3.50
CA LEU A 414 9.17 -17.70 2.23
C LEU A 414 9.70 -19.12 1.96
N GLN A 415 9.96 -19.92 3.00
CA GLN A 415 10.33 -21.33 2.86
C GLN A 415 9.13 -22.20 2.48
#